data_AF-A0A7C2J6F8-F1
#
_entry.id   AF-A0A7C2J6F8-F1
#
_cell.length_a   1.000
_cell.length_b   1.000
_cell.length_c   1.000
_cell.angle_alpha   90.00
_cell.angle_beta   90.00
_cell.angle_gamma   90.00
#
_symmetry.space_group_name_H-M   'P 1'
#
loop_
_entity.id
_entity.type
_entity.pdbx_description
1 polymer ?
#
loop_
_entity_poly.entity_id
_entity_poly.type
_entity_poly.pdbx_seq_one_letter_code
_entity_poly.pdbx_strand_id
1 'polypeptide(L)' 'MHSLEKRFIYSKPINVYFESTVACDLTCKHCRVNAIPRRSPFEINTEEVKKLLRDIKELGSHLIVSGGDPPKERGSV' A
#
# COMPACT_ATOMS: atom_id res chain seq x y z
N MET A 1 27.56 26.80 2.33
CA MET A 1 26.11 26.88 2.02
C MET A 1 25.84 25.97 0.82
N HIS A 2 25.64 24.66 1.08
CA HIS A 2 25.38 23.69 0.01
C HIS A 2 23.91 23.78 -0.43
N SER A 3 23.69 24.00 -1.73
CA SER A 3 22.37 24.14 -2.36
C SER A 3 21.43 22.99 -2.00
N LEU A 4 20.23 23.33 -1.54
CA LEU A 4 19.14 22.42 -1.19
C LEU A 4 18.37 21.88 -2.41
N GLU A 5 18.71 22.33 -3.62
CA GLU A 5 17.84 22.22 -4.79
C GLU A 5 17.78 20.81 -5.41
N LYS A 6 18.65 19.88 -5.00
CA LYS A 6 18.72 18.53 -5.58
C LYS A 6 18.39 17.39 -4.62
N ARG A 7 17.71 17.67 -3.49
CA ARG A 7 17.54 16.67 -2.42
C ARG A 7 16.53 15.54 -2.68
N PHE A 8 15.70 15.65 -3.72
CA PHE A 8 14.60 14.69 -3.98
C PHE A 8 14.47 14.24 -5.45
N ILE A 9 15.54 14.37 -6.25
CA ILE A 9 15.53 13.86 -7.63
C ILE A 9 16.02 12.41 -7.60
N TYR A 10 15.10 11.48 -7.76
CA TYR A 10 15.39 10.05 -7.83
C TYR A 10 15.11 9.55 -9.25
N SER A 11 15.95 8.64 -9.75
CA SER A 11 15.75 7.99 -11.05
C SER A 11 14.58 7.02 -11.07
N LYS A 12 14.09 6.62 -9.88
CA LYS A 12 12.96 5.71 -9.68
C LYS A 12 12.39 5.89 -8.27
N PRO A 13 11.15 5.42 -8.00
CA PRO A 13 10.63 5.34 -6.64
C PRO A 13 11.55 4.47 -5.76
N ILE A 14 11.95 4.96 -4.58
CA ILE A 14 12.69 4.12 -3.62
C ILE A 14 11.73 3.25 -2.83
N ASN A 15 10.63 3.85 -2.33
CA ASN A 15 9.65 3.21 -1.48
C ASN A 15 8.29 3.15 -2.21
N VAL A 16 7.70 1.97 -2.27
CA VAL A 16 6.35 1.73 -2.76
C VAL A 16 5.50 1.30 -1.57
N TYR A 17 4.51 2.11 -1.22
CA TYR A 17 3.54 1.80 -0.16
C TYR A 17 2.34 1.10 -0.78
N PHE A 18 2.10 -0.14 -0.37
CA PHE A 18 0.96 -0.92 -0.83
C PHE A 18 -0.04 -1.07 0.31
N GLU A 19 -1.20 -0.43 0.17
CA GLU A 19 -2.33 -0.59 1.08
C GLU A 19 -3.02 -1.94 0.76
N SER A 20 -2.64 -2.98 1.50
CA SER A 20 -3.07 -4.37 1.27
C SER A 20 -4.57 -4.62 1.49
N THR A 21 -5.19 -3.76 2.29
CA THR A 21 -6.64 -3.68 2.49
C THR A 21 -6.98 -2.31 3.08
N VAL A 22 -8.20 -1.84 2.84
CA VAL A 22 -8.76 -0.67 3.55
C VAL A 22 -9.67 -1.10 4.72
N ALA A 23 -9.84 -2.41 4.93
CA ALA A 23 -10.70 -2.95 5.97
C ALA A 23 -10.00 -2.92 7.34
N CYS A 24 -10.64 -2.39 8.39
CA CYS A 24 -10.14 -2.43 9.76
C CYS A 24 -11.32 -2.31 10.75
N ASP A 25 -11.23 -2.95 11.92
CA ASP A 25 -12.23 -2.80 13.00
C ASP A 25 -12.04 -1.52 13.83
N LEU A 26 -10.94 -0.82 13.63
CA LEU A 26 -10.62 0.38 14.38
C LEU A 26 -11.18 1.63 13.68
N THR A 27 -11.64 2.56 14.49
CA THR A 27 -12.15 3.89 14.07
C THR A 27 -11.20 4.99 14.52
N CYS A 28 -9.92 4.83 14.21
CA CYS A 28 -8.87 5.75 14.66
C CYS A 28 -9.12 7.17 14.11
N LYS A 29 -9.17 8.18 14.99
CA LYS A 29 -9.32 9.59 14.63
C LYS A 29 -8.24 10.10 13.66
N HIS A 30 -7.09 9.45 13.66
CA HIS A 30 -5.92 9.78 12.83
C HIS A 30 -5.67 8.72 11.74
N CYS A 31 -6.70 7.96 11.35
CA CYS A 31 -6.55 6.92 10.35
C CYS A 31 -6.20 7.54 9.00
N ARG A 32 -4.99 7.23 8.49
CA ARG A 32 -4.57 7.66 7.16
C ARG A 32 -5.43 7.06 6.04
N VAL A 33 -5.84 5.80 6.23
CA VAL A 33 -6.50 4.99 5.19
C VAL A 33 -8.03 5.18 5.19
N ASN A 34 -8.58 5.92 6.17
CA ASN A 34 -10.04 6.04 6.39
C ASN A 34 -10.73 4.68 6.37
N ALA A 35 -10.35 3.83 7.32
CA ALA A 35 -10.71 2.43 7.30
C ALA A 35 -12.22 2.19 7.25
N ILE A 36 -12.59 1.12 6.56
CA ILE A 36 -13.97 0.62 6.45
C ILE A 36 -14.10 -0.74 7.16
N PRO A 37 -15.28 -1.17 7.59
CA PRO A 37 -15.41 -2.39 8.41
C PRO A 37 -15.23 -3.71 7.61
N ARG A 38 -15.38 -3.67 6.28
CA ARG A 38 -15.29 -4.85 5.41
C ARG A 38 -14.41 -4.56 4.20
N ARG A 39 -13.77 -5.60 3.66
CA ARG A 39 -12.96 -5.48 2.43
C ARG A 39 -13.80 -4.92 1.29
N SER A 40 -13.24 -3.97 0.55
CA SER A 40 -13.89 -3.46 -0.66
C SER A 40 -13.88 -4.54 -1.74
N PRO A 41 -14.97 -4.76 -2.49
CA PRO A 41 -14.98 -5.69 -3.62
C PRO A 41 -14.05 -5.26 -4.75
N PHE A 42 -13.58 -4.00 -4.74
CA PHE A 42 -12.63 -3.45 -5.69
C PHE A 42 -11.17 -3.53 -5.19
N GLU A 43 -10.91 -4.21 -4.07
CA GLU A 43 -9.53 -4.50 -3.65
C GLU A 43 -8.84 -5.40 -4.67
N ILE A 44 -7.56 -5.13 -4.90
CA ILE A 44 -6.69 -5.92 -5.76
C ILE A 44 -6.74 -7.41 -5.37
N ASN A 45 -6.90 -8.27 -6.36
CA ASN A 45 -6.96 -9.71 -6.14
C ASN A 45 -5.57 -10.32 -5.99
N THR A 46 -5.50 -11.57 -5.53
CA THR A 46 -4.23 -12.24 -5.22
C THR A 46 -3.30 -12.33 -6.44
N GLU A 47 -3.83 -12.57 -7.64
CA GLU A 47 -3.01 -12.68 -8.85
C GLU A 47 -2.45 -11.33 -9.29
N GLU A 48 -3.25 -10.27 -9.17
CA GLU A 48 -2.82 -8.90 -9.40
C GLU A 48 -1.76 -8.46 -8.37
N VAL A 49 -1.91 -8.84 -7.10
CA VAL A 49 -0.87 -8.59 -6.08
C VAL A 49 0.43 -9.31 -6.45
N LYS A 50 0.37 -10.59 -6.85
CA LYS A 50 1.57 -11.31 -7.29
C LYS A 50 2.26 -10.61 -8.47
N LYS A 51 1.48 -10.04 -9.40
CA LYS A 51 2.02 -9.23 -10.50
C LYS A 51 2.68 -7.95 -9.97
N LEU A 52 1.99 -7.21 -9.10
CA LEU A 52 2.54 -6.01 -8.46
C LEU A 52 3.88 -6.28 -7.76
N LEU A 53 3.99 -7.41 -7.05
CA LEU A 53 5.24 -7.80 -6.38
C LEU A 53 6.39 -8.02 -7.38
N ARG A 54 6.11 -8.61 -8.55
CA ARG A 54 7.11 -8.77 -9.63
C ARG A 54 7.50 -7.41 -10.22
N ASP A 55 6.53 -6.56 -10.53
CA ASP A 55 6.77 -5.24 -11.11
C ASP A 55 7.63 -4.37 -10.15
N ILE A 56 7.36 -4.41 -8.84
CA ILE A 56 8.15 -3.66 -7.83
C ILE A 56 9.57 -4.22 -7.70
N LYS A 57 9.73 -5.55 -7.77
CA LYS A 57 11.04 -6.21 -7.76
C LYS A 57 11.86 -5.78 -8.99
N GLU A 58 11.25 -5.74 -10.17
CA GLU A 58 11.90 -5.30 -11.41
C GLU A 58 12.27 -3.81 -11.36
N LEU A 59 11.42 -2.97 -10.75
CA LEU A 59 11.72 -1.57 -10.46
C LEU A 59 12.89 -1.42 -9.46
N GLY A 60 13.27 -2.48 -8.75
CA GLY A 60 14.32 -2.49 -7.73
C GLY A 60 13.97 -1.68 -6.48
N SER A 61 12.68 -1.49 -6.21
CA SER A 61 12.17 -0.63 -5.13
C SER A 61 11.84 -1.45 -3.87
N HIS A 62 11.81 -0.78 -2.72
CA HIS A 62 11.35 -1.38 -1.47
C HIS A 62 9.83 -1.36 -1.41
N LEU A 63 9.24 -2.50 -1.04
CA LEU A 63 7.82 -2.60 -0.74
C LEU A 63 7.58 -2.40 0.75
N ILE A 64 6.70 -1.47 1.07
CA ILE A 64 6.16 -1.28 2.42
C ILE A 64 4.70 -1.71 2.36
N VAL A 65 4.39 -2.82 3.02
CA VAL A 65 3.01 -3.28 3.17
C VAL A 65 2.35 -2.48 4.29
N SER A 66 1.23 -1.84 3.95
CA SER A 66 0.41 -1.00 4.83
C SER A 66 -1.07 -1.39 4.67
N GLY A 67 -1.96 -0.71 5.37
CA GLY A 67 -3.40 -0.83 5.18
C GLY A 67 -4.18 -0.71 6.48
N GLY A 68 -5.36 -1.31 6.47
CA GLY A 68 -6.10 -1.65 7.67
C GLY A 68 -5.57 -2.92 8.33
N ASP A 69 -6.47 -3.82 8.73
CA ASP A 69 -6.18 -5.05 9.46
C ASP A 69 -6.10 -6.27 8.50
N PRO A 70 -4.91 -6.82 8.23
CA PRO A 70 -4.71 -7.86 7.20
C PRO A 70 -5.54 -9.15 7.32
N PRO A 71 -5.78 -9.72 8.53
CA PRO A 71 -6.56 -10.94 8.72
C PRO A 71 -8.04 -10.85 8.36
N LYS A 72 -8.54 -9.67 7.93
CA LYS A 72 -9.92 -9.52 7.47
C LYS A 72 -10.24 -10.47 6.33
N GLU A 73 -11.21 -11.35 6.55
CA GLU A 73 -11.73 -12.26 5.52
C GLU A 73 -12.24 -11.48 4.31
N ARG A 74 -11.96 -11.98 3.10
CA ARG A 74 -12.62 -11.53 1.88
C ARG A 74 -14.05 -12.04 1.99
N GLY A 75 -14.98 -11.17 2.40
CA GLY A 75 -16.39 -11.55 2.50
C GLY A 75 -16.84 -12.19 1.18
N SER A 76 -17.35 -13.43 1.27
CA SER A 76 -18.11 -14.04 0.18
C SER A 76 -19.25 -13.09 -0.16
N VAL A 77 -19.30 -12.69 -1.43
CA VAL A 77 -20.37 -11.88 -2.03
C VAL A 77 -21.74 -12.49 -1.73
#